data_AF-A0A1M3HQS6-F1
#
_entry.id   AF-A0A1M3HQS6-F1
#
_cell.length_a   1.000
_cell.length_b   1.000
_cell.length_c   1.000
_cell.angle_alpha   90.00
_cell.angle_beta   90.00
_cell.angle_gamma   90.00
#
_symmetry.space_group_name_H-M   'P 1'
#
loop_
_entity.id
_entity.type
_entity.pdbx_description
1 polymer ?
#
loop_
_entity_poly.entity_id
_entity_poly.type
_entity_poly.pdbx_seq_one_letter_code
_entity_poly.pdbx_strand_id
1 'polypeptide(L)'
;MPTGSQYLTEGGESKVFLAEDGRSVIKINDAGYYATWTEYFNSLLLHNLIFDNTAYSLLGFTETDEKFFAVIQQQFVEGDQASLDHIEVFLNFNGFEKTRRQDYYNDEFGLALEDMHDENVLAKDKALFFIDTVFYIM
;
A
#
# COMPACT_ATOMS: atom_id res chain seq x y z
N MET A 1 -13.34 12.77 -10.03
CA MET A 1 -12.19 12.20 -10.77
C MET A 1 -11.06 13.22 -10.75
N PRO A 2 -9.81 12.82 -10.45
CA PRO A 2 -8.65 13.70 -10.61
C PRO A 2 -8.56 14.17 -12.07
N THR A 3 -8.37 15.47 -12.29
CA THR A 3 -8.33 16.06 -13.64
C THR A 3 -7.24 15.41 -14.48
N GLY A 4 -7.55 15.01 -15.72
CA GLY A 4 -6.58 14.41 -16.66
C GLY A 4 -6.23 12.93 -16.38
N SER A 5 -6.79 12.31 -15.34
CA SER A 5 -6.50 10.91 -14.98
C SER A 5 -7.41 9.90 -15.67
N GLN A 6 -6.91 8.68 -15.86
CA GLN A 6 -7.65 7.55 -16.43
C GLN A 6 -7.98 6.54 -15.32
N TYR A 7 -9.24 6.11 -15.20
CA TYR A 7 -9.62 5.05 -14.28
C TYR A 7 -8.94 3.72 -14.66
N LEU A 8 -8.34 3.03 -13.67
CA LEU A 8 -7.71 1.73 -13.84
C LEU A 8 -8.54 0.61 -13.21
N THR A 9 -8.78 0.69 -11.91
CA THR A 9 -9.45 -0.36 -11.14
C THR A 9 -10.03 0.20 -9.84
N GLU A 10 -10.85 -0.59 -9.16
CA GLU A 10 -11.32 -0.34 -7.80
C GLU A 10 -11.18 -1.63 -6.98
N GLY A 11 -10.64 -1.48 -5.77
CA GLY A 11 -10.70 -2.50 -4.72
C GLY A 11 -11.80 -2.16 -3.72
N GLY A 12 -11.87 -2.92 -2.62
CA GLY A 12 -12.84 -2.67 -1.55
C GLY A 12 -12.76 -1.25 -0.95
N GLU A 13 -11.55 -0.68 -0.90
CA GLU A 13 -11.28 0.57 -0.17
C GLU A 13 -10.80 1.73 -1.03
N SER A 14 -10.35 1.44 -2.25
CA SER A 14 -9.65 2.41 -3.07
C SER A 14 -10.07 2.37 -4.52
N LYS A 15 -10.31 3.56 -5.07
CA LYS A 15 -10.39 3.77 -6.51
C LYS A 15 -9.04 4.22 -7.03
N VAL A 16 -8.55 3.55 -8.07
CA VAL A 16 -7.20 3.76 -8.62
C VAL A 16 -7.29 4.37 -10.01
N PHE A 17 -6.53 5.44 -10.22
CA PHE A 17 -6.45 6.18 -11.47
C PHE A 17 -5.01 6.28 -11.94
N LEU A 18 -4.73 6.08 -13.21
CA LEU A 18 -3.45 6.45 -13.81
C LEU A 18 -3.38 7.97 -13.94
N ALA A 19 -2.32 8.58 -13.41
CA ALA A 19 -2.08 10.01 -13.56
C ALA A 19 -1.80 10.38 -15.02
N GLU A 20 -1.97 11.66 -15.36
CA GLU A 20 -1.80 12.17 -16.73
C GLU A 20 -0.40 11.92 -17.30
N ASP A 21 0.63 11.84 -16.43
CA ASP A 21 2.00 11.56 -16.81
C ASP A 21 2.27 10.08 -17.16
N GLY A 22 1.33 9.18 -16.88
CA GLY A 22 1.47 7.73 -17.07
C GLY A 22 2.54 7.08 -16.19
N ARG A 23 3.08 7.78 -15.20
CA ARG A 23 4.19 7.33 -14.34
C ARG A 23 3.76 7.09 -12.90
N SER A 24 2.57 7.55 -12.53
CA SER A 24 2.04 7.42 -11.19
C SER A 24 0.57 7.02 -11.20
N VAL A 25 0.13 6.45 -10.08
CA VAL A 25 -1.28 6.21 -9.81
C VAL A 25 -1.75 7.12 -8.70
N ILE A 26 -2.98 7.60 -8.83
CA ILE A 26 -3.71 8.33 -7.80
C ILE A 26 -4.72 7.36 -7.19
N LYS A 27 -4.69 7.19 -5.87
CA LYS A 27 -5.66 6.38 -5.12
C LYS A 27 -6.53 7.30 -4.28
N ILE A 28 -7.84 7.07 -4.33
CA ILE A 28 -8.82 7.70 -3.44
C ILE A 28 -9.21 6.62 -2.43
N ASN A 29 -8.68 6.73 -1.21
CA ASN A 29 -8.75 5.71 -0.16
C ASN A 29 -9.63 6.19 1.01
N ASP A 30 -10.50 5.32 1.50
CA ASP A 30 -11.46 5.63 2.57
C ASP A 30 -11.01 5.23 3.99
N ALA A 31 -9.78 4.72 4.11
CA ALA A 31 -9.16 4.18 5.31
C ALA A 31 -9.97 3.05 5.97
N GLY A 32 -10.73 2.26 5.19
CA GLY A 32 -11.62 1.21 5.66
C GLY A 32 -10.97 0.15 6.56
N TYR A 33 -9.68 -0.16 6.35
CA TYR A 33 -8.93 -1.13 7.17
C TYR A 33 -8.65 -0.61 8.59
N TYR A 34 -8.70 0.71 8.82
CA TYR A 34 -8.23 1.34 10.05
C TYR A 34 -9.39 1.85 10.90
N ALA A 35 -9.24 1.80 12.24
CA ALA A 35 -10.25 2.34 13.15
C ALA A 35 -10.19 3.87 13.19
N THR A 36 -9.02 4.46 12.91
CA THR A 36 -8.80 5.91 12.90
C THR A 36 -7.96 6.37 11.72
N TRP A 37 -8.15 7.62 11.32
CA TRP A 37 -7.28 8.28 10.35
C TRP A 37 -5.82 8.35 10.78
N THR A 38 -5.56 8.45 12.09
CA THR A 38 -4.20 8.45 12.63
C THR A 38 -3.48 7.13 12.32
N GLU A 39 -4.15 6.00 12.50
CA GLU A 39 -3.59 4.68 12.16
C GLU A 39 -3.31 4.56 10.66
N TYR A 40 -4.24 5.02 9.82
CA TYR A 40 -4.03 5.07 8.37
C TYR A 40 -2.81 5.91 7.98
N PHE A 41 -2.66 7.13 8.51
CA PHE A 41 -1.50 7.96 8.20
C PHE A 41 -0.19 7.41 8.75
N ASN A 42 -0.21 6.78 9.93
CA ASN A 42 0.94 6.06 10.44
C ASN A 42 1.34 4.91 9.51
N SER A 43 0.36 4.16 8.99
CA SER A 43 0.61 3.09 8.03
C SER A 43 1.25 3.61 6.74
N LEU A 44 0.78 4.73 6.18
CA LEU A 44 1.42 5.35 5.02
C LEU A 44 2.87 5.78 5.30
N LEU A 45 3.14 6.34 6.50
CA LEU A 45 4.50 6.73 6.89
C LEU A 45 5.42 5.51 7.06
N LEU A 46 4.92 4.43 7.66
CA LEU A 46 5.65 3.18 7.81
C LEU A 46 5.93 2.53 6.45
N HIS A 47 4.94 2.51 5.56
CA HIS A 47 5.15 2.08 4.17
C HIS A 47 6.28 2.88 3.52
N ASN A 48 6.24 4.21 3.59
CA ASN A 48 7.26 5.05 2.97
C ASN A 48 8.66 4.86 3.56
N LEU A 49 8.74 4.49 4.84
CA LEU A 49 10.00 4.23 5.51
C LEU A 49 10.60 2.87 5.13
N ILE A 50 9.76 1.85 4.97
CA ILE A 50 10.19 0.46 4.78
C ILE A 50 10.25 0.09 3.28
N PHE A 51 9.35 0.63 2.47
CA PHE A 51 9.16 0.35 1.04
C PHE A 51 9.22 1.66 0.22
N ASP A 52 10.40 2.29 0.22
CA ASP A 52 10.60 3.62 -0.37
C ASP A 52 10.41 3.67 -1.90
N ASN A 53 10.63 2.55 -2.61
CA ASN A 53 10.47 2.40 -4.04
C ASN A 53 9.02 2.53 -4.54
N THR A 54 8.06 2.50 -3.62
CA THR A 54 6.62 2.65 -3.85
C THR A 54 6.01 3.68 -2.90
N ALA A 55 6.82 4.61 -2.38
CA ALA A 55 6.37 5.60 -1.41
C ALA A 55 5.16 6.40 -1.88
N TYR A 56 4.23 6.61 -0.95
CA TYR A 56 3.04 7.43 -1.11
C TYR A 56 3.34 8.92 -0.89
N SER A 57 2.69 9.76 -1.69
CA SER A 57 2.56 11.19 -1.43
C SER A 57 1.10 11.54 -1.15
N LEU A 58 0.83 12.22 -0.05
CA LEU A 58 -0.52 12.74 0.23
C LEU A 58 -0.76 13.99 -0.63
N LEU A 59 -1.70 13.90 -1.57
CA LEU A 59 -2.11 15.02 -2.41
C LEU A 59 -3.14 15.92 -1.73
N GLY A 60 -3.94 15.34 -0.83
CA GLY A 60 -4.95 16.04 -0.07
C GLY A 60 -6.11 15.13 0.27
N PHE A 61 -7.30 15.73 0.35
CA PHE A 61 -8.52 15.07 0.79
C PHE A 61 -9.67 15.40 -0.15
N THR A 62 -10.65 14.51 -0.19
CA THR A 62 -11.90 14.75 -0.91
C THR A 62 -13.07 14.17 -0.13
N GLU A 63 -14.27 14.64 -0.44
CA GLU A 63 -15.52 14.17 0.13
C GLU A 63 -16.48 13.85 -1.01
N THR A 64 -17.16 12.71 -0.92
CA THR A 64 -18.19 12.29 -1.88
C THR A 64 -19.21 11.45 -1.13
N ASP A 65 -20.50 11.71 -1.35
CA ASP A 65 -21.60 11.01 -0.67
C ASP A 65 -21.44 10.98 0.87
N GLU A 66 -21.07 12.13 1.46
CA GLU A 66 -20.82 12.30 2.91
C GLU A 66 -19.69 11.42 3.48
N LYS A 67 -18.90 10.78 2.62
CA LYS A 67 -17.73 9.99 2.99
C LYS A 67 -16.46 10.77 2.69
N PHE A 68 -15.55 10.79 3.67
CA PHE A 68 -14.24 11.44 3.57
C PHE A 68 -13.18 10.45 3.06
N PHE A 69 -12.31 10.93 2.19
CA PHE A 69 -11.27 10.12 1.55
C PHE A 69 -9.93 10.86 1.56
N ALA A 70 -8.84 10.10 1.73
CA ALA A 70 -7.50 10.58 1.42
C ALA A 70 -7.19 10.36 -0.06
N VAL A 71 -6.59 11.37 -0.69
CA VAL A 71 -6.10 11.28 -2.07
C VAL A 71 -4.58 11.16 -2.01
N ILE A 72 -4.07 9.99 -2.38
CA ILE A 72 -2.64 9.68 -2.35
C ILE A 72 -2.13 9.37 -3.74
N GLN A 73 -0.84 9.60 -3.97
CA GLN A 73 -0.14 9.26 -5.21
C GLN A 73 0.97 8.27 -4.92
N GLN A 74 1.15 7.29 -5.79
CA GLN A 74 2.21 6.28 -5.73
C GLN A 74 2.83 6.11 -7.11
N GLN A 75 4.10 5.71 -7.18
CA GLN A 75 4.71 5.36 -8.46
C GLN A 75 3.96 4.20 -9.14
N PHE A 76 3.70 4.32 -10.44
CA PHE A 76 3.14 3.23 -11.22
C PHE A 76 4.24 2.23 -11.54
N VAL A 77 4.05 0.98 -11.12
CA VAL A 77 4.97 -0.11 -11.38
C VAL A 77 4.28 -1.12 -12.27
N GLU A 78 4.83 -1.33 -13.46
CA GLU A 78 4.44 -2.43 -14.35
C GLU A 78 5.34 -3.63 -14.09
N GLY A 79 4.80 -4.67 -13.45
CA GLY A 79 5.49 -5.91 -13.10
C GLY A 79 4.51 -7.06 -12.92
N ASP A 80 5.05 -8.27 -12.72
CA ASP A 80 4.25 -9.48 -12.48
C ASP A 80 3.94 -9.63 -10.98
N GLN A 81 2.98 -10.46 -10.60
CA GLN A 81 2.75 -10.80 -9.20
C GLN A 81 3.95 -11.57 -8.62
N ALA A 82 4.39 -11.19 -7.42
CA ALA A 82 5.45 -11.90 -6.72
C ALA A 82 4.93 -13.24 -6.17
N SER A 83 5.81 -14.25 -6.10
CA SER A 83 5.46 -15.49 -5.41
C SER A 83 5.47 -15.31 -3.90
N LEU A 84 4.52 -15.96 -3.21
CA LEU A 84 4.42 -15.92 -1.75
C LEU A 84 5.73 -16.35 -1.05
N ASP A 85 6.41 -17.37 -1.57
CA ASP A 85 7.70 -17.82 -1.04
C ASP A 85 8.77 -16.72 -1.10
N HIS A 86 8.78 -15.92 -2.18
CA HIS A 86 9.76 -14.84 -2.32
C HIS A 86 9.45 -13.67 -1.38
N ILE A 87 8.16 -13.33 -1.22
CA ILE A 87 7.70 -12.32 -0.25
C ILE A 87 8.11 -12.73 1.16
N GLU A 88 7.84 -13.99 1.55
CA GLU A 88 8.14 -14.50 2.88
C GLU A 88 9.65 -14.51 3.16
N VAL A 89 10.48 -14.90 2.20
CA VAL A 89 11.95 -14.83 2.35
C VAL A 89 12.41 -13.38 2.53
N PHE A 90 11.87 -12.44 1.76
CA PHE A 90 12.21 -11.02 1.85
C PHE A 90 11.81 -10.44 3.22
N LEU A 91 10.58 -10.69 3.68
CA LEU A 91 10.08 -10.16 4.94
C LEU A 91 10.83 -10.75 6.14
N ASN A 92 11.05 -12.06 6.17
CA ASN A 92 11.84 -12.71 7.23
C ASN A 92 13.28 -12.15 7.30
N PHE A 93 13.92 -11.92 6.15
CA PHE A 93 15.25 -11.31 6.12
C PHE A 93 15.27 -9.91 6.76
N ASN A 94 14.16 -9.17 6.67
CA ASN A 94 13.99 -7.84 7.27
C ASN A 94 13.32 -7.87 8.66
N GLY A 95 13.30 -9.03 9.34
CA GLY A 95 12.82 -9.16 10.72
C GLY A 95 11.29 -9.19 10.85
N PHE A 96 10.55 -9.33 9.76
CA PHE A 96 9.12 -9.57 9.77
C PHE A 96 8.85 -11.07 9.73
N GLU A 97 8.52 -11.65 10.87
CA GLU A 97 8.22 -13.07 11.01
C GLU A 97 6.76 -13.35 10.69
N LYS A 98 6.49 -14.39 9.90
CA LYS A 98 5.13 -14.79 9.56
C LYS A 98 4.40 -15.31 10.79
N THR A 99 3.21 -14.78 11.03
CA THR A 99 2.37 -15.19 12.16
C THR A 99 1.25 -16.12 11.72
N ARG A 100 0.13 -15.59 11.25
CA ARG A 100 -1.03 -16.35 10.77
C ARG A 100 -1.38 -15.88 9.36
N ARG A 101 -1.84 -16.79 8.50
CA ARG A 101 -2.22 -16.47 7.11
C ARG A 101 -1.07 -15.74 6.40
N GLN A 102 -1.28 -14.51 5.95
CA GLN A 102 -0.26 -13.66 5.33
C GLN A 102 0.02 -12.41 6.17
N ASP A 103 -0.08 -12.56 7.49
CA ASP A 103 0.23 -11.51 8.45
C ASP A 103 1.64 -11.75 9.00
N TYR A 104 2.36 -10.67 9.22
CA TYR A 104 3.74 -10.68 9.67
C TYR A 104 3.91 -9.74 10.87
N TYR A 105 4.87 -10.03 11.72
CA TYR A 105 5.16 -9.22 12.90
C TYR A 105 6.66 -9.00 13.05
N ASN A 106 7.03 -7.77 13.37
CA ASN A 106 8.39 -7.40 13.73
C ASN A 106 8.43 -7.07 15.23
N ASP A 107 9.09 -7.93 16.01
CA ASP A 107 9.16 -7.81 17.47
C ASP A 107 10.04 -6.64 17.93
N GLU A 108 11.10 -6.32 17.18
CA GLU A 108 12.03 -5.23 17.51
C GLU A 108 11.33 -3.87 17.50
N PHE A 109 10.44 -3.64 16.53
CA PHE A 109 9.74 -2.37 16.35
C PHE A 109 8.29 -2.39 16.83
N GLY A 110 7.76 -3.55 17.25
CA GLY A 110 6.36 -3.69 17.64
C GLY A 110 5.39 -3.41 16.48
N LEU A 111 5.72 -3.87 15.27
CA LEU A 111 4.95 -3.59 14.06
C LEU A 111 4.26 -4.84 13.54
N ALA A 112 2.94 -4.76 13.34
CA ALA A 112 2.21 -5.74 12.56
C ALA A 112 2.10 -5.28 11.10
N LEU A 113 2.29 -6.20 10.17
CA LEU A 113 2.10 -6.04 8.74
C LEU A 113 1.08 -7.09 8.28
N GLU A 114 -0.16 -6.65 8.09
CA GLU A 114 -1.29 -7.51 7.78
C GLU A 114 -1.62 -7.49 6.28
N ASP A 115 -2.46 -8.44 5.86
CA ASP A 115 -3.06 -8.47 4.51
C ASP A 115 -2.04 -8.60 3.35
N MET A 116 -0.89 -9.25 3.60
CA MET A 116 0.19 -9.38 2.61
C MET A 116 -0.07 -10.46 1.55
N HIS A 117 -1.05 -10.20 0.68
CA HIS A 117 -1.37 -11.04 -0.46
C HIS A 117 -0.35 -10.87 -1.60
N ASP A 118 -0.25 -11.85 -2.48
CA ASP A 118 0.58 -11.79 -3.70
C ASP A 118 0.15 -10.66 -4.65
N GLU A 119 -1.14 -10.30 -4.64
CA GLU A 119 -1.67 -9.13 -5.35
C GLU A 119 -1.07 -7.79 -4.87
N ASN A 120 -0.59 -7.73 -3.62
CA ASN A 120 -0.02 -6.53 -3.00
C ASN A 120 1.49 -6.40 -3.22
N VAL A 121 2.11 -7.31 -3.99
CA VAL A 121 3.55 -7.25 -4.26
C VAL A 121 3.83 -7.52 -5.73
N LEU A 122 4.41 -6.53 -6.40
CA LEU A 122 4.82 -6.61 -7.78
C LEU A 122 6.31 -6.98 -7.86
N ALA A 123 6.65 -7.93 -8.72
CA ALA A 123 8.02 -8.34 -9.03
C ALA A 123 8.43 -7.79 -10.40
N LYS A 124 9.55 -7.08 -10.42
CA LYS A 124 10.16 -6.56 -11.65
C LYS A 124 11.67 -6.53 -11.52
N ASP A 125 12.39 -7.06 -12.52
CA ASP A 125 13.86 -7.01 -12.58
C ASP A 125 14.54 -7.52 -11.29
N LYS A 126 13.97 -8.57 -10.66
CA LYS A 126 14.39 -9.16 -9.37
C LYS A 126 14.17 -8.29 -8.13
N ALA A 127 13.56 -7.11 -8.27
CA ALA A 127 13.11 -6.30 -7.15
C ALA A 127 11.63 -6.59 -6.82
N LEU A 128 11.29 -6.41 -5.55
CA LEU A 128 9.91 -6.45 -5.06
C LEU A 128 9.44 -5.02 -4.79
N PHE A 129 8.21 -4.73 -5.21
CA PHE A 129 7.54 -3.45 -5.05
C PHE A 129 6.26 -3.71 -4.28
N PHE A 130 6.24 -3.31 -3.02
CA PHE A 130 5.11 -3.52 -2.14
C PHE A 130 4.09 -2.41 -2.37
N ILE A 131 2.82 -2.75 -2.48
CA ILE A 131 1.72 -1.79 -2.63
C ILE A 131 0.60 -2.17 -1.65
N ASP A 132 -0.25 -1.22 -1.30
CA ASP A 132 -1.44 -1.45 -0.47
C ASP A 132 -1.16 -2.23 0.84
N THR A 133 -0.03 -1.93 1.48
CA THR A 133 0.37 -2.55 2.75
C THR A 133 -0.46 -2.05 3.93
N VAL A 134 -0.74 -2.91 4.90
CA VAL A 134 -1.48 -2.57 6.11
C VAL A 134 -0.59 -2.70 7.35
N PHE A 135 -0.10 -1.58 7.88
CA PHE A 135 0.71 -1.56 9.10
C PHE A 135 -0.09 -1.13 10.33
N TYR A 136 0.19 -1.79 11.46
CA TYR A 136 -0.23 -1.35 12.80
C TYR A 136 0.96 -1.22 13.74
N ILE A 137 0.88 -0.24 14.64
CA ILE A 137 1.79 -0.09 15.78
C ILE A 137 1.11 -0.78 16.97
N MET A 138 1.77 -1.78 17.56
CA MET A 138 1.23 -2.62 18.63
C MET A 138 1.62 -2.15 20.04
#